data_AF-A0A1S1UBX0-F1
#
_entry.id   AF-A0A1S1UBX0-F1
#
_cell.length_a   1.000
_cell.length_b   1.000
_cell.length_c   1.000
_cell.angle_alpha   90.00
_cell.angle_beta   90.00
_cell.angle_gamma   90.00
#
_symmetry.space_group_name_H-M   'P 1'
#
loop_
_entity.id
_entity.type
_entity.pdbx_description
1 polymer ?
#
loop_
_entity_poly.entity_id
_entity_poly.type
_entity_poly.pdbx_seq_one_letter_code
_entity_poly.pdbx_strand_id
1 'polypeptide(L)'
;MAKPKFNLNAAPTFKTDVSITVPGGKSVNVEFTFKHRSKEQFREFVDGLPDREDIDVIMDIASGWELEEPFDAENIEKMAENYIGSTRAIIETYMRELSGARTKN
;
A
#
# COMPACT_ATOMS: atom_id res chain seq x y z
N MET A 1 -1.36 -7.45 30.29
CA MET A 1 -0.15 -6.75 29.83
C MET A 1 0.66 -7.69 28.92
N ALA A 2 0.22 -7.92 27.69
CA ALA A 2 0.98 -8.75 26.76
C ALA A 2 2.11 -7.89 26.16
N LYS A 3 3.35 -8.20 26.56
CA LYS A 3 4.57 -7.62 25.96
C LYS A 3 4.47 -7.79 24.43
N PRO A 4 4.58 -6.72 23.61
CA PRO A 4 4.69 -6.91 22.17
C PRO A 4 5.95 -7.75 21.95
N LYS A 5 5.75 -8.96 21.43
CA LYS A 5 6.81 -9.91 21.15
C LYS A 5 7.56 -9.34 19.95
N PHE A 6 8.58 -8.51 20.22
CA PHE A 6 9.48 -7.97 19.21
C PHE A 6 10.23 -9.17 18.61
N ASN A 7 9.67 -9.70 17.53
CA ASN A 7 10.19 -10.83 16.79
C ASN A 7 11.01 -10.26 15.62
N LEU A 8 12.25 -10.71 15.45
CA LEU A 8 13.05 -10.36 14.28
C LEU A 8 12.40 -10.84 12.98
N ASN A 9 11.49 -11.82 13.05
CA ASN A 9 10.51 -12.08 12.01
C ASN A 9 9.34 -11.09 12.18
N ALA A 10 9.46 -9.91 11.56
CA ALA A 10 8.29 -9.08 11.27
C ALA A 10 7.26 -9.94 10.51
N ALA A 11 5.97 -9.77 10.78
CA ALA A 11 4.95 -10.42 9.97
C ALA A 11 5.21 -10.05 8.50
N PRO A 12 5.28 -11.03 7.58
CA PRO A 12 5.63 -10.75 6.19
C PRO A 12 4.61 -9.85 5.49
N THR A 13 3.41 -9.71 6.07
CA THR A 13 2.32 -8.87 5.60
C THR A 13 1.66 -8.11 6.74
N PHE A 14 1.18 -6.90 6.48
CA PHE A 14 0.38 -6.08 7.38
C PHE A 14 -0.85 -5.52 6.64
N LYS A 15 -1.92 -5.27 7.39
CA LYS A 15 -3.13 -4.65 6.85
C LYS A 15 -3.17 -3.17 7.19
N THR A 16 -3.58 -2.33 6.27
CA THR A 16 -3.74 -0.89 6.50
C THR A 16 -4.89 -0.34 5.65
N ASP A 17 -5.57 0.69 6.14
CA ASP A 17 -6.64 1.33 5.40
C ASP A 17 -6.08 2.40 4.45
N VAL A 18 -6.38 2.27 3.17
CA VAL A 18 -6.03 3.24 2.14
C VAL A 18 -7.26 4.08 1.83
N SER A 19 -7.14 5.39 2.06
CA SER A 19 -8.16 6.36 1.68
C SER A 19 -8.03 6.73 0.20
N ILE A 20 -8.89 6.17 -0.64
CA ILE A 20 -8.95 6.47 -2.07
C ILE A 20 -9.87 7.66 -2.30
N THR A 21 -9.33 8.73 -2.86
CA THR A 21 -10.12 9.93 -3.19
C THR A 21 -10.73 9.79 -4.58
N VAL A 22 -12.05 9.76 -4.65
CA VAL A 22 -12.79 9.74 -5.92
C VAL A 22 -12.88 11.16 -6.49
N PRO A 23 -12.50 11.40 -7.76
CA PRO A 23 -12.67 12.70 -8.39
C PRO A 23 -14.17 13.08 -8.42
N GLY A 24 -14.53 14.16 -7.71
CA GLY A 24 -15.91 14.65 -7.60
C GLY A 24 -16.76 14.00 -6.51
N GLY A 25 -16.19 13.13 -5.66
CA GLY A 25 -16.93 12.35 -4.66
C GLY A 25 -16.34 12.38 -3.24
N LYS A 26 -16.68 11.35 -2.46
CA LYS A 26 -16.17 11.11 -1.09
C LYS A 26 -14.97 10.18 -1.13
N SER A 27 -14.04 10.37 -0.21
CA SER A 27 -12.95 9.41 0.05
C SER A 27 -13.52 8.10 0.59
N VAL A 28 -13.07 6.98 0.04
CA VAL A 28 -13.44 5.63 0.50
C VAL A 28 -12.22 4.98 1.13
N ASN A 29 -12.37 4.45 2.34
CA ASN A 29 -11.32 3.67 3.00
C ASN A 29 -11.45 2.21 2.58
N VAL A 30 -10.40 1.68 1.96
CA VAL A 30 -10.30 0.28 1.56
C VAL A 30 -9.16 -0.35 2.34
N GLU A 31 -9.41 -1.48 3.01
CA GLU A 31 -8.36 -2.21 3.71
C GLU A 31 -7.49 -2.97 2.70
N PHE A 32 -6.20 -2.66 2.65
CA PHE A 32 -5.20 -3.34 1.83
C PHE A 32 -4.30 -4.20 2.70
N THR A 33 -3.93 -5.36 2.17
CA THR A 33 -2.91 -6.24 2.74
C THR A 33 -1.60 -6.01 2.00
N PHE A 34 -0.66 -5.35 2.67
CA PHE A 34 0.68 -5.06 2.14
C PHE A 34 1.72 -6.04 2.65
N LYS A 35 2.80 -6.22 1.88
CA LYS A 35 3.99 -6.97 2.24
C LYS A 35 4.97 -6.06 2.96
N HIS A 36 5.38 -6.46 4.16
CA HIS A 36 6.39 -5.73 4.92
C HIS A 36 7.76 -5.92 4.27
N ARG A 37 8.48 -4.82 4.05
CA ARG A 37 9.85 -4.80 3.50
C ARG A 37 10.84 -4.30 4.54
N SER A 38 12.06 -4.79 4.48
CA SER A 38 13.15 -4.25 5.30
C SER A 38 13.52 -2.84 4.83
N LYS A 39 14.23 -2.08 5.68
CA LYS A 39 14.70 -0.73 5.35
C LYS A 39 15.51 -0.67 4.05
N GLU A 40 16.33 -1.70 3.78
CA GLU A 40 17.13 -1.81 2.56
C GLU A 40 16.23 -2.01 1.34
N GLN A 41 15.29 -2.96 1.40
CA GLN A 41 14.31 -3.21 0.32
C GLN A 41 13.43 -2.00 0.04
N PHE A 42 13.00 -1.27 1.08
CA PHE A 42 12.25 -0.03 0.92
C PHE A 42 13.06 1.03 0.17
N ARG A 43 14.36 1.16 0.47
CA ARG A 43 15.23 2.12 -0.20
C ARG A 43 15.42 1.78 -1.67
N GLU A 44 15.71 0.52 -1.99
CA GLU A 44 15.83 0.06 -3.38
C GLU A 44 14.50 0.23 -4.14
N PHE A 45 13.38 -0.04 -3.48
CA PHE A 45 12.06 0.18 -4.05
C PHE A 45 11.81 1.65 -4.38
N VAL A 46 12.12 2.57 -3.45
CA VAL A 46 11.95 4.02 -3.68
C VAL A 46 12.84 4.53 -4.81
N ASP A 47 14.05 4.00 -4.94
CA ASP A 47 14.98 4.33 -6.02
C ASP A 47 14.47 3.84 -7.39
N GLY A 48 13.82 2.67 -7.43
CA GLY A 48 13.24 2.07 -8.63
C GLY A 48 11.83 2.53 -9.01
N LEU A 49 11.09 3.19 -8.12
CA LEU A 49 9.74 3.71 -8.38
C LEU A 49 9.59 4.59 -9.63
N PRO A 50 10.47 5.56 -9.94
CA PRO A 50 10.28 6.44 -11.10
C PRO A 50 10.31 5.70 -12.44
N ASP A 51 10.85 4.48 -12.49
CA ASP A 51 10.94 3.65 -13.70
C ASP A 51 9.84 2.57 -13.77
N ARG A 52 9.06 2.39 -12.68
CA ARG A 52 8.03 1.36 -12.59
C ARG A 52 6.63 1.93 -12.79
N GLU A 53 5.77 1.12 -13.39
CA GLU A 53 4.35 1.44 -13.47
C GLU A 53 3.67 1.25 -12.12
N ASP A 54 2.83 2.22 -11.81
CA ASP A 54 1.90 2.28 -10.68
C ASP A 54 1.22 0.92 -10.37
N ILE A 55 0.76 0.19 -11.39
CA ILE A 55 0.05 -1.10 -11.23
C ILE A 55 1.01 -2.21 -10.79
N ASP A 56 2.17 -2.32 -11.43
CA ASP A 56 3.21 -3.29 -11.08
C ASP A 56 3.68 -3.06 -9.64
N VAL A 57 3.86 -1.79 -9.29
CA VAL A 57 4.19 -1.34 -7.95
C VAL A 57 3.16 -1.81 -6.94
N ILE A 58 1.85 -1.60 -7.17
CA ILE A 58 0.79 -2.08 -6.27
C ILE A 58 0.84 -3.60 -6.14
N MET A 59 0.96 -4.35 -7.24
CA MET A 59 1.01 -5.81 -7.20
C MET A 59 2.26 -6.34 -6.47
N ASP A 60 3.36 -5.60 -6.52
CA ASP A 60 4.61 -5.92 -5.84
C ASP A 60 4.48 -5.70 -4.32
N ILE A 61 3.87 -4.59 -3.89
CA ILE A 61 3.74 -4.20 -2.48
C ILE A 61 2.51 -4.77 -1.78
N ALA A 62 1.40 -4.94 -2.48
CA ALA A 62 0.16 -5.49 -1.94
C ALA A 62 -0.01 -6.96 -2.35
N SER A 63 -0.64 -7.75 -1.48
CA SER A 63 -0.98 -9.15 -1.75
C SER A 63 -2.49 -9.39 -1.77
N GLY A 64 -3.29 -8.36 -1.54
CA GLY A 64 -4.73 -8.45 -1.42
C GLY A 64 -5.36 -7.17 -0.90
N TRP A 65 -6.68 -7.10 -1.01
CA TRP A 65 -7.54 -6.07 -0.42
C TRP A 65 -8.79 -6.72 0.18
N GLU A 66 -9.51 -6.00 1.03
CA GLU A 66 -10.82 -6.40 1.54
C GLU A 66 -11.94 -5.82 0.67
N LEU A 67 -11.92 -6.15 -0.61
CA LEU A 67 -12.99 -5.84 -1.57
C LEU A 67 -13.70 -7.12 -2.02
N GLU A 68 -14.91 -6.95 -2.55
CA GLU A 68 -15.65 -8.05 -3.18
C GLU A 68 -14.96 -8.56 -4.46
N GLU A 69 -14.20 -7.68 -5.13
CA GLU A 69 -13.45 -8.03 -6.33
C GLU A 69 -12.12 -8.73 -5.99
N PRO A 70 -11.66 -9.66 -6.83
CA PRO A 70 -10.35 -10.28 -6.66
C PRO A 70 -9.22 -9.27 -6.85
N PHE A 71 -8.14 -9.43 -6.06
CA PHE A 71 -6.93 -8.63 -6.19
C PHE A 71 -6.08 -9.18 -7.36
N ASP A 72 -6.27 -8.60 -8.53
CA ASP A 72 -5.56 -8.93 -9.76
C ASP A 72 -5.24 -7.67 -10.58
N ALA A 73 -4.32 -7.82 -11.54
CA ALA A 73 -3.85 -6.71 -12.37
C ALA A 73 -5.00 -5.98 -13.08
N GLU A 74 -6.02 -6.72 -13.53
CA GLU A 74 -7.14 -6.17 -14.29
C GLU A 74 -8.04 -5.28 -13.41
N ASN A 75 -8.32 -5.70 -12.18
CA ASN A 75 -9.09 -4.89 -11.23
C ASN A 75 -8.29 -3.71 -10.67
N ILE A 76 -6.96 -3.85 -10.50
CA ILE A 76 -6.08 -2.74 -10.12
C ILE A 76 -6.01 -1.71 -11.25
N GLU A 77 -5.91 -2.15 -12.51
CA GLU A 77 -5.94 -1.27 -13.68
C GLU A 77 -7.27 -0.52 -13.75
N LYS A 78 -8.41 -1.23 -13.65
CA LYS A 78 -9.74 -0.60 -13.60
C LYS A 78 -9.83 0.43 -12.48
N MET A 79 -9.30 0.11 -11.29
CA MET A 79 -9.27 1.04 -10.16
C MET A 79 -8.40 2.26 -10.49
N ALA A 80 -7.21 2.08 -11.04
CA ALA A 80 -6.30 3.16 -11.40
C ALA A 80 -6.89 4.07 -12.50
N GLU A 81 -7.56 3.50 -13.51
CA GLU A 81 -8.23 4.22 -14.57
C GLU A 81 -9.45 5.01 -14.08
N ASN A 82 -10.30 4.39 -13.26
CA ASN A 82 -11.49 5.05 -12.70
C ASN A 82 -11.13 6.09 -11.62
N TYR A 83 -10.03 5.84 -10.89
CA TYR A 83 -9.59 6.64 -9.76
C TYR A 83 -8.10 6.96 -9.91
N ILE A 84 -7.76 7.97 -10.72
CA ILE A 84 -6.37 8.38 -10.99
C ILE A 84 -5.55 8.62 -9.70
N GLY A 85 -6.20 9.11 -8.63
CA GLY A 85 -5.55 9.35 -7.34
C GLY A 85 -5.42 8.11 -6.43
N SER A 86 -6.04 7.00 -6.78
CA SER A 86 -6.07 5.78 -5.95
C SER A 86 -4.69 5.14 -5.85
N THR A 87 -4.01 4.96 -6.98
CA THR A 87 -2.69 4.32 -6.99
C THR A 87 -1.68 5.08 -6.15
N ARG A 88 -1.63 6.41 -6.35
CA ARG A 88 -0.77 7.28 -5.57
C ARG A 88 -1.10 7.21 -4.08
N ALA A 89 -2.38 7.19 -3.69
CA ALA A 89 -2.79 7.05 -2.29
C ALA A 89 -2.33 5.71 -1.69
N ILE A 90 -2.42 4.61 -2.43
CA ILE A 90 -1.94 3.28 -2.00
C ILE A 90 -0.42 3.32 -1.74
N ILE A 91 0.34 3.83 -2.71
CA ILE A 91 1.81 3.92 -2.61
C ILE A 91 2.24 4.85 -1.46
N GLU A 92 1.62 6.03 -1.33
CA GLU A 92 1.92 6.97 -0.25
C GLU A 92 1.60 6.41 1.14
N THR A 93 0.46 5.73 1.29
CA THR A 93 0.09 5.05 2.55
C THR A 93 1.09 3.95 2.88
N TYR A 94 1.46 3.11 1.92
CA TYR A 94 2.47 2.08 2.10
C TYR A 94 3.82 2.65 2.53
N MET A 95 4.28 3.71 1.87
CA MET A 95 5.52 4.40 2.24
C MET A 95 5.45 4.97 3.66
N ARG A 96 4.33 5.57 4.05
CA ARG A 96 4.15 6.14 5.39
C ARG A 96 4.22 5.06 6.46
N GLU A 97 3.54 3.95 6.23
CA GLU A 97 3.52 2.81 7.16
C GLU A 97 4.91 2.17 7.29
N LEU A 98 5.62 1.94 6.18
CA LEU A 98 6.96 1.34 6.19
C LEU A 98 8.06 2.26 6.71
N SER A 99 8.04 3.54 6.33
CA SER A 99 9.02 4.51 6.82
C SER A 99 8.87 4.76 8.32
N GLY A 100 7.77 4.29 8.93
CA GLY A 100 7.46 4.54 10.33
C GLY A 100 7.42 6.03 10.62
N ALA A 101 7.14 6.85 9.59
CA ALA A 101 7.00 8.28 9.71
C ALA A 101 5.75 8.54 10.55
N ARG A 102 5.93 8.49 11.87
CA ARG A 102 5.25 9.36 12.80
C ARG A 102 5.44 10.78 12.27
N THR A 103 4.57 11.21 11.36
CA THR A 103 4.27 12.63 11.18
C THR A 103 3.56 13.04 12.46
N LYS A 104 4.35 13.23 13.51
CA LYS A 104 3.98 14.04 14.65
C LYS A 104 4.51 15.42 14.31
N ASN A 105 3.74 16.20 13.56
CA ASN A 105 3.75 17.65 13.58
C ASN A 105 2.40 18.15 13.08
#